data_AF-D1AE48-F1
#
_entry.id   AF-D1AE48-F1
#
_cell.length_a   1.000
_cell.length_b   1.000
_cell.length_c   1.000
_cell.angle_alpha   90.00
_cell.angle_beta   90.00
_cell.angle_gamma   90.00
#
_symmetry.space_group_name_H-M   'P 1'
#
loop_
_entity.id
_entity.type
_entity.pdbx_description
1 polymer ?
#
loop_
_entity_poly.entity_id
_entity_poly.type
_entity_poly.pdbx_seq_one_letter_code
_entity_poly.pdbx_strand_id
1 'polypeptide(L)'
;MSTPLPRNVYFPADWWITLEEIAADLRVSTTEVTEWANRKLMPTPHVGPDGVSRLSRAEFDAWMASLKDSAGSDANMGGGDQ
;
A
#
# COMPACT_ATOMS: atom_id res chain seq x y z
N MET A 1 5.92 -11.53 -7.88
CA MET A 1 5.12 -11.98 -9.03
C MET A 1 3.95 -11.01 -9.13
N SER A 2 4.01 -10.03 -10.04
CA SER A 2 2.91 -9.08 -10.26
C SER A 2 1.92 -9.70 -11.24
N THR A 3 0.66 -9.83 -10.85
CA THR A 3 -0.38 -10.40 -11.72
C THR A 3 -0.71 -9.40 -12.85
N PRO A 4 -0.53 -9.79 -14.13
CA PRO A 4 -0.86 -8.91 -15.24
C PRO A 4 -2.38 -8.72 -15.35
N LEU A 5 -2.82 -7.46 -15.46
CA LEU A 5 -4.23 -7.11 -15.64
C LEU A 5 -4.63 -7.19 -17.13
N PRO A 6 -5.92 -7.44 -17.45
CA PRO A 6 -6.39 -7.46 -18.84
C PRO A 6 -6.10 -6.13 -19.56
N ARG A 7 -5.84 -6.20 -20.87
CA ARG A 7 -5.38 -5.08 -21.71
C ARG A 7 -6.36 -3.88 -21.79
N ASN A 8 -7.57 -4.04 -21.28
CA ASN A 8 -8.65 -3.06 -21.31
C ASN A 8 -9.04 -2.57 -19.90
N VAL A 9 -8.18 -2.76 -18.91
CA VAL A 9 -8.42 -2.23 -17.55
C VAL A 9 -8.20 -0.72 -17.57
N TYR A 10 -9.27 -0.01 -17.25
CA TYR A 10 -9.24 1.42 -16.98
C TYR A 10 -8.79 1.63 -15.53
N PHE A 11 -7.82 2.53 -15.32
CA PHE A 11 -7.30 2.89 -14.01
C PHE A 11 -7.76 4.31 -13.65
N PRO A 12 -9.02 4.50 -13.22
CA PRO A 12 -9.45 5.80 -12.74
C PRO A 12 -8.65 6.16 -11.49
N ALA A 13 -8.14 7.40 -11.44
CA ALA A 13 -7.40 7.94 -10.30
C ALA A 13 -8.22 7.95 -8.98
N ASP A 14 -9.56 7.85 -9.09
CA ASP A 14 -10.45 7.72 -7.94
C ASP A 14 -10.24 6.40 -7.18
N TRP A 15 -9.89 5.32 -7.90
CA TRP A 15 -9.79 3.95 -7.35
C TRP A 15 -8.36 3.41 -7.32
N TRP A 16 -7.44 4.05 -8.04
CA TRP A 16 -6.05 3.60 -8.15
C TRP A 16 -5.11 4.74 -7.80
N ILE A 17 -4.03 4.40 -7.10
CA ILE A 17 -2.95 5.31 -6.73
C ILE A 17 -1.63 4.74 -7.21
N THR A 18 -0.78 5.57 -7.81
CA THR A 18 0.55 5.14 -8.28
C THR A 18 1.55 5.04 -7.13
N LEU A 19 2.65 4.29 -7.32
CA LEU A 19 3.73 4.26 -6.32
C LEU A 19 4.35 5.64 -6.08
N GLU A 20 4.41 6.50 -7.12
CA GLU A 20 4.92 7.87 -6.99
C GLU A 20 3.99 8.73 -6.12
N GLU A 21 2.68 8.62 -6.31
CA GLU A 21 1.71 9.32 -5.47
C GLU A 21 1.74 8.82 -4.01
N ILE A 22 1.86 7.50 -3.80
CA ILE A 22 2.05 6.94 -2.44
C ILE A 22 3.32 7.50 -1.80
N ALA A 23 4.43 7.52 -2.54
CA ALA A 23 5.70 8.04 -2.06
C ALA A 23 5.58 9.53 -1.67
N ALA A 24 4.89 10.32 -2.48
CA ALA A 24 4.63 11.73 -2.21
C ALA A 24 3.73 11.93 -0.98
N ASP A 25 2.65 11.15 -0.83
CA ASP A 25 1.72 11.22 0.30
C ASP A 25 2.41 10.88 1.63
N LEU A 26 3.22 9.81 1.63
CA LEU A 26 3.98 9.35 2.79
C LEU A 26 5.30 10.11 3.00
N ARG A 27 5.65 11.04 2.09
CA ARG A 27 6.93 11.78 2.06
C ARG A 27 8.17 10.87 2.12
N VAL A 28 8.13 9.77 1.40
CA VAL A 28 9.25 8.84 1.24
C VAL A 28 9.69 8.79 -0.23
N SER A 29 10.81 8.11 -0.50
CA SER A 29 11.29 7.90 -1.87
C SER A 29 10.53 6.76 -2.55
N THR A 30 10.31 6.85 -3.87
CA THR A 30 9.69 5.77 -4.66
C THR A 30 10.46 4.45 -4.55
N THR A 31 11.79 4.51 -4.37
CA THR A 31 12.64 3.34 -4.09
C THR A 31 12.22 2.64 -2.81
N GLU A 32 11.97 3.38 -1.73
CA GLU A 32 11.57 2.84 -0.43
C GLU A 32 10.21 2.12 -0.53
N VAL A 33 9.23 2.74 -1.19
CA VAL A 33 7.92 2.12 -1.46
C VAL A 33 8.08 0.83 -2.28
N THR A 34 8.97 0.86 -3.28
CA THR A 34 9.28 -0.32 -4.09
C THR A 34 9.91 -1.43 -3.23
N GLU A 35 10.81 -1.10 -2.31
CA GLU A 35 11.38 -2.05 -1.37
C GLU A 35 10.32 -2.65 -0.44
N TRP A 36 9.37 -1.85 0.07
CA TRP A 36 8.25 -2.37 0.86
C TRP A 36 7.41 -3.36 0.08
N ALA A 37 7.13 -3.09 -1.19
CA ALA A 37 6.41 -4.03 -2.06
C ALA A 37 7.20 -5.33 -2.26
N ASN A 38 8.52 -5.25 -2.48
CA ASN A 38 9.39 -6.42 -2.62
C ASN A 38 9.47 -7.25 -1.33
N ARG A 39 9.50 -6.58 -0.18
CA ARG A 39 9.55 -7.20 1.16
C ARG A 39 8.17 -7.66 1.65
N LYS A 40 7.11 -7.46 0.86
CA LYS A 40 5.71 -7.76 1.23
C LYS A 40 5.25 -7.05 2.50
N LEU A 41 5.80 -5.85 2.75
CA LEU A 41 5.40 -4.98 3.87
C LEU A 41 4.21 -4.09 3.51
N MET A 42 3.92 -3.96 2.22
CA MET A 42 2.73 -3.30 1.69
C MET A 42 1.98 -4.26 0.74
N PRO A 43 0.72 -3.97 0.38
CA PRO A 43 -0.03 -4.81 -0.53
C PRO A 43 0.60 -4.80 -1.93
N THR A 44 0.42 -5.88 -2.66
CA THR A 44 1.14 -6.10 -3.93
C THR A 44 0.61 -5.16 -5.01
N PRO A 45 1.42 -4.25 -5.57
CA PRO A 45 0.96 -3.36 -6.62
C PRO A 45 0.72 -4.12 -7.92
N HIS A 46 -0.29 -3.68 -8.65
CA HIS A 46 -0.65 -4.17 -9.97
C HIS A 46 0.04 -3.36 -11.05
N VAL A 47 0.64 -4.05 -12.02
CA VAL A 47 1.28 -3.40 -13.16
C VAL A 47 0.22 -3.22 -14.25
N GLY A 48 -0.02 -1.96 -14.63
CA GLY A 48 -0.88 -1.62 -15.74
C GLY A 48 -0.29 -2.02 -17.10
N PRO A 49 -1.10 -2.03 -18.18
CA PRO A 49 -0.62 -2.31 -19.53
C PRO A 49 0.40 -1.28 -20.04
N ASP A 50 0.43 -0.10 -19.43
CA ASP A 50 1.39 0.99 -19.64
C ASP A 50 2.71 0.80 -18.87
N GLY A 51 2.83 -0.25 -18.04
CA GLY A 51 4.04 -0.56 -17.27
C GLY A 51 4.14 0.16 -15.92
N VAL A 52 3.17 1.01 -15.57
CA VAL A 52 3.15 1.69 -14.26
C VAL A 52 2.55 0.77 -13.19
N SER A 53 3.25 0.70 -12.06
CA SER A 53 2.77 0.02 -10.85
C SER A 53 1.77 0.89 -10.09
N ARG A 54 0.58 0.35 -9.85
CA ARG A 54 -0.52 1.01 -9.16
C ARG A 54 -1.06 0.13 -8.05
N LEU A 55 -1.52 0.74 -6.98
CA LEU A 55 -2.23 0.07 -5.89
C LEU A 55 -3.69 0.48 -5.92
N SER A 56 -4.58 -0.43 -5.55
CA SER A 56 -5.97 -0.05 -5.30
C SER A 56 -6.04 0.87 -4.08
N ARG A 57 -6.79 1.96 -4.19
CA ARG A 57 -6.93 2.94 -3.11
C ARG A 57 -7.60 2.32 -1.87
N ALA A 58 -8.49 1.34 -2.07
CA ALA A 58 -9.09 0.55 -1.00
C ALA A 58 -8.07 -0.33 -0.26
N GLU A 59 -7.12 -0.94 -0.99
CA GLU A 59 -6.05 -1.73 -0.37
C GLU A 59 -5.05 -0.83 0.36
N PHE A 60 -4.75 0.34 -0.21
CA PHE A 60 -3.92 1.35 0.45
C PHE A 60 -4.54 1.82 1.77
N ASP A 61 -5.83 2.16 1.76
CA ASP A 61 -6.57 2.59 2.96
C ASP A 61 -6.61 1.49 4.03
N ALA A 62 -6.93 0.25 3.63
CA ALA A 62 -6.93 -0.90 4.53
C ALA A 62 -5.55 -1.15 5.16
N TRP A 63 -4.48 -1.01 4.39
CA TRP A 63 -3.11 -1.13 4.89
C TRP A 63 -2.75 0.00 5.86
N MET A 64 -3.07 1.25 5.51
CA MET A 64 -2.88 2.41 6.40
C MET A 64 -3.65 2.27 7.72
N ALA A 65 -4.87 1.75 7.66
CA ALA A 65 -5.66 1.43 8.85
C ALA A 65 -5.00 0.33 9.70
N SER A 66 -4.48 -0.73 9.06
CA SER A 66 -3.75 -1.81 9.75
C SER A 66 -2.46 -1.32 10.43
N LEU A 67 -1.73 -0.38 9.83
CA LEU A 67 -0.55 0.23 10.45
C LEU A 67 -0.92 1.04 11.70
N LYS A 68 -2.03 1.78 11.66
CA LYS A 68 -2.55 2.53 12.82
C LYS A 68 -3.00 1.60 13.94
N ASP A 69 -3.66 0.50 13.61
CA ASP A 69 -4.09 -0.53 14.56
C ASP A 69 -2.90 -1.24 15.22
N SER A 70 -1.88 -1.57 14.43
CA SER A 70 -0.63 -2.19 14.91
C SER A 70 0.16 -1.27 15.84
N ALA A 71 0.15 0.04 15.59
CA ALA A 71 0.79 1.06 16.43
C ALA A 71 -0.06 1.50 17.64
N GLY A 72 -1.33 1.11 17.70
CA GLY A 72 -2.18 1.27 18.88
C GLY A 72 -2.16 0.04 19.81
N SER A 73 -1.80 -1.12 19.26
CA SER A 73 -1.80 -2.40 19.96
C SER A 73 -0.63 -2.58 20.94
N ASP A 74 0.45 -1.81 20.81
CA ASP A 74 1.56 -1.84 21.76
C ASP A 74 1.33 -0.99 23.03
N ALA A 75 0.31 -0.11 23.02
CA ALA A 75 -0.01 0.76 24.15
C ALA A 75 -1.05 0.18 25.15
N ASN A 76 -1.62 -1.01 24.89
CA ASN A 76 -2.72 -1.58 25.69
C ASN A 76 -2.43 -3.00 26.28
N MET A 77 -1.17 -3.31 26.61
CA MET A 77 -0.83 -4.48 27.46
C MET A 77 0.00 -4.03 28.67
N GLY A 78 -0.63 -3.23 29.54
CA GLY A 78 -0.04 -2.76 30.79
C GLY A 78 -1.12 -2.41 31.82
N GLY A 79 -1.84 -3.42 32.32
CA GLY A 79 -2.82 -3.27 33.40
C GLY A 79 -3.96 -4.29 33.29
N GLY A 80 -4.15 -5.25 34.18
CA GLY A 80 -3.55 -5.41 35.49
C GLY A 80 -3.59 -6.86 35.96
N ASP A 81 -2.46 -7.28 36.52
CA ASP A 81 -2.45 -8.15 37.68
C ASP A 81 -3.03 -7.35 38.86
N GLN A 82 -4.22 -7.74 39.35
CA GLN A 82 -4.55 -7.72 40.79
C GLN A 82 -5.76 -8.60 41.11
#